data_AF-A0AAW3TWU7-F1
#
_entry.id   AF-A0AAW3TWU7-F1
#
_cell.length_a   1.000
_cell.length_b   1.000
_cell.length_c   1.000
_cell.angle_alpha   90.00
_cell.angle_beta   90.00
_cell.angle_gamma   90.00
#
_symmetry.space_group_name_H-M   'P 1'
#
loop_
_entity.id
_entity.type
_entity.pdbx_description
1 polymer ?
#
loop_
_entity_poly.entity_id
_entity_poly.type
_entity_poly.pdbx_seq_one_letter_code
_entity_poly.pdbx_strand_id
1 'polypeptide(L)'
;MKCDLFGERMLLIDGAVPVLSTQRGIVLAGIEQLGITPDWSPGTRATTTYGNETDEVAVWSLIVRPMESADRLQAWLDAQPG
;
A
#
# COMPACT_ATOMS: atom_id res chain seq x y z
N MET A 1 16.30 -2.54 -11.20
CA MET A 1 17.01 -1.61 -10.29
C MET A 1 15.93 -0.94 -9.45
N LYS A 2 15.87 -1.30 -8.16
CA LYS A 2 15.06 -0.75 -7.06
C LYS A 2 13.59 -0.37 -7.38
N CYS A 3 12.68 -1.34 -7.22
CA CYS A 3 11.34 -1.04 -6.67
C CYS A 3 11.36 -1.14 -5.13
N ASP A 4 12.55 -0.95 -4.54
CA ASP A 4 12.88 -1.27 -3.15
C ASP A 4 13.59 -0.07 -2.52
N LEU A 5 12.93 1.08 -2.50
CA LEU A 5 13.29 2.12 -1.53
C LEU A 5 12.68 1.84 -0.15
N PHE A 6 11.85 0.79 -0.02
CA PHE A 6 10.92 0.64 1.09
C PHE A 6 10.89 -0.78 1.61
N GLY A 7 11.91 -1.20 2.37
CA GLY A 7 11.79 -2.32 3.31
C GLY A 7 10.68 -2.13 4.38
N GLU A 8 9.77 -1.16 4.18
CA GLU A 8 8.55 -0.94 4.91
C GLU A 8 7.48 -1.91 4.38
N ARG A 9 7.35 -3.03 5.07
CA ARG A 9 6.26 -3.98 4.87
C ARG A 9 4.92 -3.22 4.94
N MET A 10 4.14 -3.24 3.87
CA MET A 10 2.75 -2.77 3.90
C MET A 10 1.95 -3.71 4.79
N LEU A 11 1.41 -3.18 5.89
CA LEU A 11 0.60 -3.92 6.84
C LEU A 11 -0.84 -3.40 6.78
N LEU A 12 -1.77 -4.29 6.44
CA LEU A 12 -3.19 -4.04 6.61
C LEU A 12 -3.53 -4.24 8.10
N ILE A 13 -3.83 -3.15 8.80
CA ILE A 13 -4.27 -3.16 10.20
C ILE A 13 -5.77 -2.91 10.19
N ASP A 14 -6.55 -3.88 10.66
CA ASP A 14 -8.02 -3.84 10.67
C ASP A 14 -8.66 -3.55 9.29
N GLY A 15 -8.01 -4.02 8.22
CA GLY A 15 -8.43 -3.78 6.84
C GLY A 15 -8.12 -2.38 6.31
N ALA A 16 -7.38 -1.56 7.06
CA ALA A 16 -6.89 -0.26 6.62
C ALA A 16 -5.37 -0.30 6.37
N VAL A 17 -4.91 0.33 5.29
CA VAL A 17 -3.48 0.51 5.02
C VAL A 17 -3.19 1.91 4.47
N PRO A 18 -2.19 2.63 5.01
CA PRO A 18 -1.66 3.81 4.35
C PRO A 18 -0.86 3.39 3.12
N VAL A 19 -1.19 3.96 1.97
CA VAL A 19 -0.53 3.68 0.69
C VAL A 19 0.16 4.95 0.22
N LEU A 20 1.49 4.90 0.12
CA LEU A 20 2.28 5.97 -0.46
C LEU A 20 2.11 6.00 -1.99
N SER A 21 2.31 7.16 -2.62
CA SER A 21 2.27 7.28 -4.09
C SER A 21 3.20 6.33 -4.82
N THR A 22 4.35 6.01 -4.22
CA THR A 22 5.31 5.04 -4.73
C THR A 22 4.81 3.59 -4.65
N GLN A 23 3.91 3.28 -3.72
CA GLN A 23 3.35 1.94 -3.50
C GLN A 23 2.00 1.74 -4.21
N ARG A 24 1.34 2.82 -4.65
CA ARG A 24 0.00 2.77 -5.21
C ARG A 24 -0.12 1.82 -6.41
N GLY A 25 0.91 1.76 -7.26
CA GLY A 25 0.92 0.89 -8.44
C GLY A 25 0.80 -0.59 -8.09
N ILE A 26 1.62 -1.08 -7.14
CA ILE A 26 1.63 -2.50 -6.75
C ILE A 26 0.35 -2.89 -6.01
N VAL A 27 -0.18 -2.00 -5.17
CA VAL A 27 -1.45 -2.22 -4.46
C VAL A 27 -2.63 -2.30 -5.42
N LEU A 28 -2.69 -1.43 -6.43
CA LEU A 28 -3.75 -1.47 -7.45
C LEU A 28 -3.70 -2.77 -8.26
N ALA A 29 -2.50 -3.24 -8.63
CA ALA A 29 -2.34 -4.51 -9.33
C ALA A 29 -2.85 -5.70 -8.50
N GLY A 30 -2.53 -5.75 -7.20
CA GLY A 30 -3.02 -6.80 -6.30
C GLY A 30 -4.55 -6.78 -6.15
N ILE A 31 -5.13 -5.59 -6.00
CA ILE A 31 -6.59 -5.40 -5.91
C ILE A 31 -7.29 -5.89 -7.18
N GLU A 32 -6.79 -5.49 -8.35
CA GLU A 32 -7.32 -5.89 -9.65
C GLU A 32 -7.23 -7.42 -9.84
N GLN A 33 -6.07 -8.01 -9.56
CA GLN A 33 -5.86 -9.45 -9.71
C GLN A 33 -6.74 -10.28 -8.78
N LEU A 34 -7.00 -9.78 -7.56
CA LEU A 34 -7.82 -10.47 -6.56
C LEU A 34 -9.32 -10.18 -6.69
N GLY A 35 -9.72 -9.25 -7.56
CA GLY A 35 -11.11 -8.82 -7.73
C GLY A 35 -11.67 -8.11 -6.48
N ILE A 36 -10.83 -7.38 -5.76
CA ILE A 36 -11.20 -6.68 -4.53
C ILE A 36 -11.78 -5.32 -4.90
N THR A 37 -12.86 -4.91 -4.23
CA THR A 37 -13.38 -3.53 -4.33
C THR A 37 -12.95 -2.74 -3.10
N PRO A 38 -11.96 -1.84 -3.24
CA PRO A 38 -11.48 -1.02 -2.13
C PRO A 38 -12.28 0.28 -1.96
N ASP A 39 -12.24 0.83 -0.76
CA ASP A 39 -12.59 2.24 -0.51
C ASP A 39 -11.29 3.04 -0.30
N TRP A 40 -11.20 4.20 -0.93
CA TRP A 40 -10.02 5.07 -0.87
C TRP A 40 -10.40 6.39 -0.22
N SER A 41 -9.68 6.76 0.83
CA SER A 41 -9.76 8.12 1.35
C SER A 41 -9.28 9.13 0.30
N PRO A 42 -9.68 10.41 0.43
CA PRO A 42 -9.00 11.49 -0.26
C PRO A 42 -7.48 11.43 0.03
N GLY A 43 -6.68 11.73 -0.99
CA GLY A 43 -5.22 11.78 -0.84
C GLY A 43 -4.83 12.95 0.05
N THR A 44 -3.99 12.66 1.05
CA THR A 44 -3.31 13.66 1.88
C THR A 44 -1.83 13.71 1.52
N ARG A 45 -1.07 14.62 2.11
CA ARG A 45 0.38 14.68 1.94
C ARG A 45 1.06 14.32 3.25
N ALA A 46 2.13 13.54 3.18
CA ALA A 46 2.96 13.21 4.32
C ALA A 46 4.44 13.39 3.96
N THR A 47 5.21 13.88 4.93
CA THR A 47 6.67 13.86 4.84
C THR A 47 7.14 12.46 5.21
N THR A 48 7.93 11.86 4.33
CA THR A 48 8.53 10.55 4.53
C THR A 48 10.04 10.67 4.45
N THR A 49 10.75 9.83 5.20
CA THR A 49 12.21 9.87 5.29
C THR A 49 12.80 8.65 4.59
N TYR A 50 13.68 8.90 3.63
CA TYR A 50 14.35 7.91 2.79
C TYR A 50 15.85 7.96 3.06
N GLY A 51 16.31 7.12 3.99
CA GLY A 51 17.69 7.19 4.47
C GLY A 51 17.99 8.55 5.12
N ASN A 52 18.76 9.41 4.44
CA ASN A 52 19.08 10.76 4.90
C ASN A 52 18.29 11.87 4.19
N GLU A 53 17.42 11.51 3.24
CA GLU A 53 16.61 12.45 2.46
C GLU A 53 15.17 12.46 2.99
N THR A 54 14.51 13.60 2.93
CA THR A 54 13.07 13.72 3.26
C THR A 54 12.34 14.22 2.04
N ASP A 55 11.21 13.60 1.74
CA ASP A 55 10.38 13.96 0.58
C ASP A 55 8.91 14.07 1.00
N GLU A 56 8.14 14.88 0.27
CA GLU A 56 6.70 15.02 0.46
C GLU A 56 5.99 14.11 -0.56
N VAL A 57 5.32 13.08 -0.04
CA VAL A 57 4.59 12.12 -0.87
C VAL A 57 3.10 12.20 -0.60
N ALA A 58 2.31 11.88 -1.63
CA ALA A 58 0.89 11.70 -1.45
C ALA A 58 0.62 10.36 -0.74
N VAL A 59 -0.29 10.38 0.23
CA VAL A 59 -0.70 9.22 1.03
C VAL A 59 -2.20 9.08 0.98
N TRP A 60 -2.68 7.88 0.70
CA TRP A 60 -4.09 7.53 0.79
C TRP A 60 -4.29 6.47 1.87
N SER A 61 -5.43 6.52 2.54
CA SER A 61 -5.90 5.37 3.32
C SER A 61 -6.73 4.49 2.40
N LEU A 62 -6.28 3.25 2.24
CA LEU A 62 -7.01 2.20 1.58
C LEU A 62 -7.76 1.39 2.63
N ILE A 63 -9.07 1.24 2.47
CA ILE A 63 -9.92 0.39 3.31
C ILE A 63 -10.39 -0.79 2.46
N VAL A 64 -10.06 -2.00 2.89
CA VAL A 64 -10.46 -3.25 2.24
C VAL A 64 -11.45 -3.98 3.15
N ARG A 65 -12.64 -4.26 2.61
CA ARG A 65 -13.66 -5.07 3.27
C ARG A 65 -14.25 -6.07 2.27
N PRO A 66 -14.62 -7.28 2.71
CA PRO A 66 -14.49 -7.85 4.07
C PRO A 66 -13.03 -8.15 4.48
N MET A 67 -12.81 -8.52 5.76
CA MET A 67 -11.46 -8.80 6.28
C MET A 67 -10.75 -9.93 5.50
N GLU A 68 -11.49 -10.92 5.00
CA GLU A 68 -10.94 -11.96 4.13
C GLU A 68 -10.26 -11.39 2.88
N SER A 69 -10.81 -10.32 2.30
CA SER A 69 -10.19 -9.63 1.17
C SER A 69 -8.91 -8.91 1.59
N ALA A 70 -8.87 -8.34 2.80
CA ALA A 70 -7.68 -7.72 3.36
C ALA A 70 -6.57 -8.76 3.57
N ASP A 71 -6.90 -9.92 4.15
CA ASP A 71 -5.94 -11.03 4.36
C ASP A 71 -5.38 -11.54 3.03
N ARG A 72 -6.23 -11.70 2.01
CA ARG A 72 -5.81 -12.10 0.67
C ARG A 72 -4.90 -11.07 0.01
N LEU A 73 -5.18 -9.78 0.18
CA LEU A 73 -4.34 -8.71 -0.34
C LEU A 73 -2.98 -8.68 0.39
N GLN A 74 -2.97 -8.83 1.72
CA GLN A 74 -1.74 -8.92 2.51
C GLN A 74 -0.87 -10.09 2.05
N ALA A 75 -1.45 -11.28 1.89
CA ALA A 75 -0.73 -12.46 1.42
C ALA A 75 -0.16 -12.28 0.01
N TRP A 76 -0.89 -11.59 -0.87
CA TRP A 76 -0.42 -11.29 -2.22
C TRP A 76 0.75 -10.30 -2.22
N LEU A 77 0.69 -9.26 -1.37
CA LEU A 77 1.75 -8.27 -1.21
C LEU A 77 3.02 -8.90 -0.62
N ASP A 78 2.86 -9.76 0.40
CA ASP A 78 3.96 -10.50 1.02
C ASP A 78 4.64 -11.49 0.04
N ALA A 79 3.99 -11.85 -1.07
CA ALA A 79 4.52 -12.74 -2.11
C ALA A 79 5.22 -12.01 -3.28
N GLN A 80 5.19 -10.68 -3.33
CA GLN A 80 5.87 -9.92 -4.39
C GLN A 80 7.37 -9.79 -4.09
N PRO A 81 8.26 -9.99 -5.09
CA PRO A 81 9.68 -9.68 -4.92
C PRO A 81 9.87 -8.16 -4.76
N GLY A 82 10.59 -7.75 -3.72
CA GLY A 82 11.07 -6.36 -3.53
C GLY A 82 12.03 -5.90 -4.62
#